data_AF-A0A496U3E0-F1
#
_entry.id   AF-A0A496U3E0-F1
#
_cell.length_a   1.000
_cell.length_b   1.000
_cell.length_c   1.000
_cell.angle_alpha   90.00
_cell.angle_beta   90.00
_cell.angle_gamma   90.00
#
_symmetry.space_group_name_H-M   'P 1'
#
loop_
_entity.id
_entity.type
_entity.pdbx_description
1 polymer ?
#
loop_
_entity_poly.entity_id
_entity_poly.type
_entity_poly.pdbx_seq_one_letter_code
_entity_poly.pdbx_strand_id
1 'polypeptide(L)'
;KDPDEYLKRVGESVVLHVEAMLEMQKEGAVAFEYGNNLRRLAYDNGVKDAFNIQGYVPAFIRDLFAEGKGPFRWVALSGNPEDIFKTDRKVLELFPYDDHLRKWIELAQKKVKWQGLPARICWLGQGERAEFGLAINEMVKRGELDAPIVIGRDHHDTGSVASPYRETEAMKDGSDAVADWPILNAMLNVASGATWVSFHHGGGVGIGYSLHAGMVIVADGKEETQRKLERVLTNDPGIGVVRHVDAGYEIAVETAKKHGLKVPMLKKER
;
A
#
# COMPACT_ATOMS: atom_id res chain seq x y z
N LYS A 1 29.05 -13.82 -17.50
CA LYS A 1 30.06 -14.91 -17.60
C LYS A 1 30.76 -15.10 -16.27
N ASP A 2 31.12 -14.01 -15.59
CA ASP A 2 31.56 -14.00 -14.18
C ASP A 2 30.54 -13.18 -13.35
N PRO A 3 29.74 -13.82 -12.48
CA PRO A 3 28.76 -13.12 -11.64
C PRO A 3 29.39 -12.17 -10.60
N ASP A 4 30.55 -12.50 -10.06
CA ASP A 4 31.16 -11.73 -8.97
C ASP A 4 31.78 -10.43 -9.52
N GLU A 5 32.48 -10.54 -10.65
CA GLU A 5 32.99 -9.36 -11.36
C GLU A 5 31.84 -8.48 -11.87
N TYR A 6 30.72 -9.08 -12.28
CA TYR A 6 29.51 -8.31 -12.64
C TYR A 6 28.98 -7.51 -11.44
N LEU A 7 28.84 -8.14 -10.27
CA LEU A 7 28.36 -7.48 -9.05
C LEU A 7 29.31 -6.37 -8.58
N LYS A 8 30.63 -6.59 -8.69
CA LYS A 8 31.61 -5.56 -8.40
C LYS A 8 31.43 -4.32 -9.28
N ARG A 9 31.29 -4.50 -10.61
CA ARG A 9 31.06 -3.39 -11.55
C ARG A 9 29.73 -2.68 -11.34
N VAL A 10 28.69 -3.42 -10.94
CA VAL A 10 27.42 -2.82 -10.51
C VAL A 10 27.65 -1.93 -9.30
N GLY A 11 28.40 -2.40 -8.29
CA GLY A 11 28.80 -1.61 -7.12
C GLY A 11 29.51 -0.31 -7.50
N GLU A 12 30.52 -0.38 -8.36
CA GLU A 12 31.26 0.79 -8.86
C GLU A 12 30.34 1.82 -9.54
N SER A 13 29.38 1.36 -10.34
CA SER A 13 28.41 2.22 -11.02
C SER A 13 27.38 2.83 -10.04
N VAL A 14 26.98 2.08 -9.02
CA VAL A 14 26.04 2.53 -7.98
C VAL A 14 26.67 3.59 -7.08
N VAL A 15 27.95 3.45 -6.74
CA VAL A 15 28.71 4.48 -6.00
C VAL A 15 28.62 5.82 -6.74
N LEU A 16 29.02 5.84 -8.02
CA LEU A 16 28.98 7.06 -8.84
C LEU A 16 27.57 7.66 -8.94
N HIS A 17 26.54 6.81 -9.10
CA HIS A 17 25.15 7.27 -9.19
C HIS A 17 24.68 7.94 -7.89
N VAL A 18 24.95 7.33 -6.73
CA VAL A 18 24.48 7.87 -5.44
C VAL A 18 25.28 9.10 -5.02
N GLU A 19 26.59 9.14 -5.29
CA GLU A 19 27.40 10.36 -5.07
C GLU A 19 26.88 11.54 -5.87
N ALA A 20 26.47 11.32 -7.13
CA ALA A 20 25.85 12.37 -7.94
C ALA A 20 24.50 12.84 -7.36
N MET A 21 23.66 11.92 -6.88
CA MET A 21 22.41 12.29 -6.20
C MET A 21 22.66 13.12 -4.94
N LEU A 22 23.66 12.75 -4.13
CA LEU A 22 24.07 13.49 -2.93
C LEU A 22 24.59 14.88 -3.28
N GLU A 23 25.35 15.03 -4.36
CA GLU A 23 25.86 16.33 -4.80
C GLU A 23 24.72 17.25 -5.26
N MET A 24 23.78 16.74 -6.06
CA MET A 24 22.57 17.50 -6.43
C MET A 24 21.77 17.92 -5.19
N GLN A 25 21.69 17.05 -4.17
CA GLN A 25 21.02 17.37 -2.91
C GLN A 25 21.73 18.52 -2.17
N LYS A 26 23.07 18.54 -2.14
CA LYS A 26 23.85 19.65 -1.55
C LYS A 26 23.64 20.97 -2.30
N GLU A 27 23.42 20.91 -3.61
CA GLU A 27 23.07 22.07 -4.44
C GLU A 27 21.61 22.53 -4.28
N GLY A 28 20.82 21.84 -3.44
CA GLY A 28 19.46 22.25 -3.07
C GLY A 28 18.35 21.47 -3.75
N ALA A 29 18.66 20.42 -4.52
CA ALA A 29 17.63 19.52 -5.05
C ALA A 29 16.99 18.67 -3.94
N VAL A 30 15.68 18.42 -4.04
CA VAL A 30 15.00 17.45 -3.18
C VAL A 30 15.27 16.05 -3.73
N ALA A 31 16.15 15.30 -3.06
CA ALA A 31 16.47 13.91 -3.40
C ALA A 31 15.82 12.93 -2.41
N PHE A 32 15.28 11.84 -2.94
CA PHE A 32 14.71 10.74 -2.14
C PHE A 32 14.88 9.40 -2.86
N GLU A 33 14.96 8.31 -2.10
CA GLU A 33 14.97 6.96 -2.66
C GLU A 33 13.54 6.46 -2.86
N TYR A 34 13.27 5.97 -4.08
CA TYR A 34 11.97 5.42 -4.45
C TYR A 34 11.93 3.88 -4.35
N GLY A 35 12.41 3.36 -3.23
CA GLY A 35 12.10 2.00 -2.78
C GLY A 35 12.74 0.85 -3.54
N ASN A 36 13.94 1.07 -4.11
CA ASN A 36 14.71 0.06 -4.85
C ASN A 36 16.00 -0.39 -4.13
N ASN A 37 16.23 0.07 -2.90
CA ASN A 37 17.38 -0.28 -2.05
C ASN A 37 18.77 0.15 -2.61
N LEU A 38 18.78 1.13 -3.52
CA LEU A 38 19.98 1.71 -4.11
C LEU A 38 20.93 2.31 -3.05
N ARG A 39 20.40 2.98 -2.02
CA ARG A 39 21.20 3.58 -0.94
C ARG A 39 21.95 2.53 -0.15
N ARG A 40 21.29 1.41 0.16
CA ARG A 40 21.92 0.30 0.88
C ARG A 40 23.06 -0.31 0.06
N LEU A 41 22.83 -0.53 -1.23
CA LEU A 41 23.85 -1.05 -2.13
C LEU A 41 25.05 -0.09 -2.24
N ALA A 42 24.82 1.22 -2.31
CA ALA A 42 25.90 2.21 -2.30
C ALA A 42 26.67 2.23 -0.98
N TYR A 43 25.95 2.15 0.15
CA TYR A 43 26.56 2.09 1.48
C TYR A 43 27.51 0.88 1.65
N ASP A 44 27.07 -0.28 1.16
CA ASP A 44 27.86 -1.52 1.18
C ASP A 44 29.09 -1.45 0.28
N ASN A 45 29.06 -0.61 -0.76
CA ASN A 45 30.18 -0.36 -1.67
C ASN A 45 31.01 0.88 -1.29
N GLY A 46 30.74 1.54 -0.15
CA GLY A 46 31.62 2.55 0.44
C GLY A 46 31.04 3.95 0.62
N VAL A 47 29.86 4.26 0.09
CA VAL A 47 29.21 5.58 0.23
C VAL A 47 28.56 5.71 1.61
N LYS A 48 29.34 6.12 2.61
CA LYS A 48 28.91 6.12 4.03
C LYS A 48 27.76 7.06 4.35
N ASP A 49 27.57 8.08 3.53
CA ASP A 49 26.51 9.08 3.62
C ASP A 49 25.33 8.79 2.68
N ALA A 50 25.25 7.60 2.06
CA ALA A 50 24.16 7.23 1.14
C ALA A 50 22.75 7.39 1.76
N PHE A 51 22.62 7.20 3.08
CA PHE A 51 21.35 7.34 3.81
C PHE A 51 20.97 8.79 4.15
N ASN A 52 21.77 9.79 3.76
CA ASN A 52 21.36 11.20 3.79
C ASN A 52 20.26 11.49 2.74
N ILE A 53 20.17 10.68 1.69
CA ILE A 53 18.99 10.63 0.82
C ILE A 53 17.92 9.87 1.60
N GLN A 54 16.76 10.47 1.85
CA GLN A 54 15.69 9.85 2.63
C GLN A 54 14.82 8.94 1.76
N GLY A 55 14.21 7.87 2.30
CA GLY A 55 13.20 7.11 1.57
C GLY A 55 11.89 7.90 1.39
N TYR A 56 11.19 7.65 0.29
CA TYR A 56 9.94 8.38 -0.02
C TYR A 56 8.82 8.15 1.00
N VAL A 57 8.79 7.01 1.69
CA VAL A 57 7.72 6.71 2.65
C VAL A 57 7.79 7.57 3.90
N PRO A 58 8.91 7.62 4.65
CA PRO A 58 9.04 8.55 5.76
C PRO A 58 8.94 10.01 5.32
N ALA A 59 9.30 10.34 4.07
CA ALA A 59 9.27 11.72 3.58
C ALA A 59 7.86 12.21 3.17
N PHE A 60 7.04 11.35 2.57
CA PHE A 60 5.82 11.81 1.88
C PHE A 60 4.57 10.93 2.06
N ILE A 61 4.71 9.65 2.42
CA ILE A 61 3.60 8.68 2.34
C ILE A 61 3.09 8.23 3.71
N ARG A 62 3.92 8.32 4.76
CA ARG A 62 3.59 7.71 6.04
C ARG A 62 2.28 8.19 6.66
N ASP A 63 1.96 9.46 6.52
CA ASP A 63 0.70 10.01 7.06
C ASP A 63 -0.51 9.36 6.38
N LEU A 64 -0.43 9.08 5.07
CA LEU A 64 -1.47 8.31 4.37
C LEU A 64 -1.59 6.89 4.93
N PHE A 65 -0.46 6.24 5.26
CA PHE A 65 -0.51 4.93 5.91
C PHE A 65 -1.12 4.99 7.31
N ALA A 66 -0.86 6.03 8.09
CA ALA A 66 -1.48 6.24 9.39
C ALA A 66 -3.02 6.37 9.31
N GLU A 67 -3.55 6.89 8.20
CA GLU A 67 -4.99 6.92 7.87
C GLU A 67 -5.55 5.60 7.29
N GLY A 68 -4.69 4.60 7.11
CA GLY A 68 -5.04 3.32 6.47
C GLY A 68 -5.13 3.39 4.93
N LYS A 69 -4.71 4.50 4.32
CA LYS A 69 -4.65 4.64 2.85
C LYS A 69 -3.48 3.84 2.29
N GLY A 70 -3.62 3.46 1.03
CA GLY A 70 -2.61 2.72 0.28
C GLY A 70 -3.11 2.34 -1.10
N PRO A 71 -2.35 1.54 -1.87
CA PRO A 71 -2.59 1.30 -3.29
C PRO A 71 -3.72 0.28 -3.55
N PHE A 72 -4.90 0.58 -3.01
CA PHE A 72 -6.15 -0.14 -3.22
C PHE A 72 -6.55 -0.11 -4.70
N ARG A 73 -6.94 -1.27 -5.23
CA ARG A 73 -7.23 -1.45 -6.66
C ARG A 73 -8.31 -2.47 -6.89
N TRP A 74 -8.93 -2.37 -8.06
CA TRP A 74 -9.88 -3.37 -8.53
C TRP A 74 -9.75 -3.64 -10.02
N VAL A 75 -10.23 -4.81 -10.45
CA VAL A 75 -10.12 -5.33 -11.81
C VAL A 75 -11.47 -5.88 -12.25
N ALA A 76 -11.92 -5.49 -13.44
CA ALA A 76 -13.15 -6.01 -14.04
C ALA A 76 -12.91 -7.33 -14.77
N LEU A 77 -13.48 -8.44 -14.25
CA LEU A 77 -13.31 -9.77 -14.87
C LEU A 77 -14.06 -9.92 -16.20
N SER A 78 -14.99 -9.02 -16.50
CA SER A 78 -15.69 -8.96 -17.79
C SER A 78 -14.74 -8.64 -18.95
N GLY A 79 -13.61 -7.98 -18.66
CA GLY A 79 -12.77 -7.37 -19.69
C GLY A 79 -13.37 -6.10 -20.30
N ASN A 80 -14.57 -5.67 -19.89
CA ASN A 80 -15.24 -4.48 -20.40
C ASN A 80 -14.78 -3.22 -19.64
N PRO A 81 -14.18 -2.22 -20.31
CA PRO A 81 -13.79 -0.96 -19.67
C PRO A 81 -14.95 -0.20 -19.02
N GLU A 82 -16.19 -0.38 -19.49
CA GLU A 82 -17.34 0.31 -18.91
C GLU A 82 -17.60 -0.06 -17.45
N ASP A 83 -17.24 -1.28 -17.01
CA ASP A 83 -17.32 -1.65 -15.59
C ASP A 83 -16.38 -0.78 -14.73
N ILE A 84 -15.22 -0.41 -15.26
CA ILE A 84 -14.32 0.55 -14.59
C ILE A 84 -14.90 1.95 -14.61
N PHE A 85 -15.51 2.41 -15.70
CA PHE A 85 -16.15 3.73 -15.72
C PHE A 85 -17.38 3.81 -14.79
N LYS A 86 -18.16 2.74 -14.66
CA LYS A 86 -19.25 2.63 -13.68
C LYS A 86 -18.74 2.69 -12.24
N THR A 87 -17.67 1.96 -11.94
CA THR A 87 -17.05 1.99 -10.60
C THR A 87 -16.34 3.32 -10.30
N ASP A 88 -15.74 3.96 -11.30
CA ASP A 88 -15.21 5.33 -11.18
C ASP A 88 -16.33 6.33 -10.82
N ARG A 89 -17.52 6.22 -11.44
CA ARG A 89 -18.67 7.05 -11.05
C ARG A 89 -19.11 6.74 -9.62
N LYS A 90 -19.18 5.45 -9.25
CA LYS A 90 -19.59 5.03 -7.91
C LYS A 90 -18.67 5.56 -6.81
N VAL A 91 -17.34 5.51 -7.00
CA VAL A 91 -16.40 6.01 -5.97
C VAL A 91 -16.53 7.53 -5.78
N LEU A 92 -16.81 8.29 -6.85
CA LEU A 92 -17.08 9.73 -6.78
C LEU A 92 -18.41 10.07 -6.11
N GLU A 93 -19.42 9.21 -6.27
CA GLU A 93 -20.71 9.35 -5.59
C GLU A 93 -20.62 9.08 -4.09
N LEU A 94 -19.83 8.10 -3.67
CA LEU A 94 -19.65 7.75 -2.25
C LEU A 94 -18.79 8.76 -1.50
N PHE A 95 -17.76 9.30 -2.17
CA PHE A 95 -16.81 10.21 -1.55
C PHE A 95 -16.80 11.58 -2.26
N PRO A 96 -17.95 12.29 -2.32
CA PRO A 96 -18.08 13.52 -3.09
C PRO A 96 -17.27 14.70 -2.52
N TYR A 97 -16.84 14.56 -1.26
CA TYR A 97 -16.08 15.54 -0.48
C TYR A 97 -14.57 15.49 -0.73
N ASP A 98 -14.05 14.46 -1.40
CA ASP A 98 -12.61 14.33 -1.68
C ASP A 98 -12.27 14.86 -3.08
N ASP A 99 -11.91 16.15 -3.15
CA ASP A 99 -11.49 16.81 -4.38
C ASP A 99 -10.22 16.20 -4.98
N HIS A 100 -9.33 15.67 -4.14
CA HIS A 100 -8.10 15.04 -4.60
C HIS A 100 -8.41 13.69 -5.28
N LEU A 101 -9.28 12.88 -4.69
CA LEU A 101 -9.80 11.65 -5.29
C LEU A 101 -10.52 11.95 -6.62
N ARG A 102 -11.35 12.99 -6.67
CA ARG A 102 -12.00 13.42 -7.92
C ARG A 102 -10.99 13.73 -9.02
N LYS A 103 -10.02 14.59 -8.72
CA LYS A 103 -8.96 14.94 -9.65
C LYS A 103 -8.16 13.71 -10.09
N TRP A 104 -7.87 12.78 -9.18
CA TRP A 104 -7.20 11.53 -9.48
C TRP A 104 -7.97 10.69 -10.49
N ILE A 105 -9.27 10.43 -10.25
CA ILE A 105 -10.12 9.62 -11.15
C ILE A 105 -10.21 10.27 -12.54
N GLU A 106 -10.43 11.59 -12.61
CA GLU A 106 -10.50 12.30 -13.89
C GLU A 106 -9.19 12.21 -14.68
N LEU A 107 -8.04 12.36 -14.01
CA LEU A 107 -6.73 12.20 -14.65
C LEU A 107 -6.50 10.76 -15.08
N ALA A 108 -6.86 9.79 -14.24
CA ALA A 108 -6.68 8.38 -14.54
C ALA A 108 -7.50 7.96 -15.77
N GLN A 109 -8.75 8.44 -15.91
CA GLN A 109 -9.55 8.22 -17.11
C GLN A 109 -8.94 8.84 -18.36
N LYS A 110 -8.36 10.05 -18.26
CA LYS A 110 -7.80 10.78 -19.41
C LYS A 110 -6.42 10.29 -19.83
N LYS A 111 -5.62 9.77 -18.89
CA LYS A 111 -4.17 9.54 -19.08
C LYS A 111 -3.76 8.07 -19.00
N VAL A 112 -4.48 7.21 -18.28
CA VAL A 112 -4.09 5.81 -18.09
C VAL A 112 -4.75 4.95 -19.16
N LYS A 113 -3.92 4.24 -19.93
CA LYS A 113 -4.39 3.23 -20.89
C LYS A 113 -4.47 1.86 -20.22
N TRP A 114 -5.45 1.06 -20.62
CA TRP A 114 -5.63 -0.29 -20.09
C TRP A 114 -4.49 -1.23 -20.53
N GLN A 115 -4.17 -2.20 -19.66
CA GLN A 115 -3.21 -3.26 -19.93
C GLN A 115 -3.80 -4.58 -19.44
N GLY A 116 -4.21 -5.46 -20.35
CA GLY A 116 -4.95 -6.66 -19.99
C GLY A 116 -6.39 -6.34 -19.56
N LEU A 117 -6.86 -6.97 -18.47
CA LEU A 117 -8.18 -6.67 -17.91
C LEU A 117 -8.23 -5.20 -17.43
N PRO A 118 -9.30 -4.45 -17.74
CA PRO A 118 -9.49 -3.10 -17.22
C PRO A 118 -9.43 -3.09 -15.70
N ALA A 119 -8.62 -2.17 -15.15
CA ALA A 119 -8.35 -2.09 -13.73
C ALA A 119 -8.14 -0.64 -13.31
N ARG A 120 -8.49 -0.31 -12.07
CA ARG A 120 -8.29 1.01 -11.49
C ARG A 120 -7.53 0.90 -10.18
N ILE A 121 -6.58 1.81 -10.00
CA ILE A 121 -5.93 2.11 -8.72
C ILE A 121 -6.57 3.38 -8.17
N CYS A 122 -6.91 3.40 -6.88
CA CYS A 122 -7.40 4.57 -6.18
C CYS A 122 -7.09 4.38 -4.70
N TRP A 123 -6.37 5.33 -4.10
CA TRP A 123 -5.97 5.20 -2.70
C TRP A 123 -7.15 5.50 -1.78
N LEU A 124 -7.67 4.45 -1.14
CA LEU A 124 -8.75 4.53 -0.16
C LEU A 124 -8.24 4.08 1.21
N GLY A 125 -8.72 4.74 2.25
CA GLY A 125 -8.30 4.60 3.65
C GLY A 125 -9.17 3.65 4.47
N GLN A 126 -8.99 3.74 5.79
CA GLN A 126 -9.82 3.01 6.74
C GLN A 126 -11.30 3.39 6.56
N GLY A 127 -12.19 2.40 6.52
CA GLY A 127 -13.62 2.59 6.30
C GLY A 127 -14.00 2.71 4.83
N GLU A 128 -13.31 3.57 4.07
CA GLU A 128 -13.59 3.82 2.64
C GLU A 128 -13.47 2.54 1.79
N ARG A 129 -12.47 1.70 2.06
CA ARG A 129 -12.29 0.42 1.35
C ARG A 129 -13.50 -0.51 1.50
N ALA A 130 -14.00 -0.67 2.73
CA ALA A 130 -15.15 -1.53 3.00
C ALA A 130 -16.44 -0.95 2.40
N GLU A 131 -16.69 0.34 2.57
CA GLU A 131 -17.84 1.02 1.98
C GLU A 131 -17.89 0.85 0.46
N PHE A 132 -16.77 1.10 -0.22
CA PHE A 132 -16.70 0.97 -1.67
C PHE A 132 -16.76 -0.49 -2.14
N GLY A 133 -16.09 -1.42 -1.44
CA GLY A 133 -16.16 -2.85 -1.79
C GLY A 133 -17.56 -3.44 -1.66
N LEU A 134 -18.33 -3.01 -0.64
CA LEU A 134 -19.73 -3.37 -0.49
C LEU A 134 -20.61 -2.79 -1.61
N ALA A 135 -20.38 -1.53 -1.99
CA ALA A 135 -21.08 -0.90 -3.11
C ALA A 135 -20.80 -1.62 -4.44
N ILE A 136 -19.55 -1.99 -4.72
CA ILE A 136 -19.19 -2.79 -5.90
C ILE A 136 -19.96 -4.11 -5.90
N ASN A 137 -20.00 -4.82 -4.77
CA ASN A 137 -20.71 -6.11 -4.69
C ASN A 137 -22.21 -5.96 -4.97
N GLU A 138 -22.84 -4.89 -4.48
CA GLU A 138 -24.25 -4.60 -4.79
C GLU A 138 -24.45 -4.27 -6.27
N MET A 139 -23.52 -3.55 -6.91
CA MET A 139 -23.59 -3.28 -8.35
C MET A 139 -23.49 -4.57 -9.17
N VAL A 140 -22.61 -5.51 -8.80
CA VAL A 140 -22.54 -6.85 -9.42
C VAL A 140 -23.86 -7.60 -9.23
N LYS A 141 -24.41 -7.61 -8.01
CA LYS A 141 -25.68 -8.28 -7.69
C LYS A 141 -26.86 -7.76 -8.52
N ARG A 142 -26.89 -6.46 -8.80
CA ARG A 142 -27.94 -5.80 -9.61
C ARG A 142 -27.74 -5.96 -11.12
N GLY A 143 -26.62 -6.53 -11.56
CA GLY A 143 -26.25 -6.58 -12.97
C GLY A 143 -25.90 -5.20 -13.54
N GLU A 144 -25.57 -4.22 -12.68
CA GLU A 144 -25.03 -2.94 -13.13
C GLU A 144 -23.62 -3.12 -13.69
N LEU A 145 -22.85 -4.08 -13.16
CA LEU A 145 -21.55 -4.51 -13.68
C LEU A 145 -21.69 -5.85 -14.40
N ASP A 146 -20.96 -6.01 -15.50
CA ASP A 146 -21.16 -7.13 -16.43
C ASP A 146 -20.62 -8.47 -15.88
N ALA A 147 -19.71 -8.42 -14.90
CA ALA A 147 -19.13 -9.59 -14.24
C ALA A 147 -18.62 -9.24 -12.82
N PRO A 148 -18.22 -10.24 -12.01
CA PRO A 148 -17.57 -10.01 -10.73
C PRO A 148 -16.33 -9.12 -10.83
N ILE A 149 -16.05 -8.38 -9.76
CA ILE A 149 -14.89 -7.50 -9.64
C ILE A 149 -13.90 -8.11 -8.65
N VAL A 150 -12.63 -8.16 -9.03
CA VAL A 150 -11.54 -8.52 -8.13
C VAL A 150 -11.07 -7.25 -7.41
N ILE A 151 -10.97 -7.29 -6.09
CA ILE A 151 -10.50 -6.18 -5.25
C ILE A 151 -9.24 -6.61 -4.52
N GLY A 152 -8.16 -5.83 -4.63
CA GLY A 152 -6.91 -6.11 -3.95
C GLY A 152 -6.04 -4.88 -3.82
N ARG A 153 -4.73 -5.10 -3.68
CA ARG A 153 -3.72 -4.04 -3.53
C ARG A 153 -2.33 -4.57 -3.83
N ASP A 154 -1.35 -3.67 -3.80
CA ASP A 154 0.05 -4.06 -3.64
C ASP A 154 0.30 -4.66 -2.24
N HIS A 155 1.42 -5.34 -2.07
CA HIS A 155 1.95 -5.67 -0.74
C HIS A 155 2.58 -4.44 -0.05
N HIS A 156 2.88 -3.37 -0.80
CA HIS A 156 3.19 -2.04 -0.28
C HIS A 156 1.91 -1.37 0.26
N ASP A 157 1.57 -1.61 1.53
CA ASP A 157 0.39 -1.01 2.16
C ASP A 157 0.58 -0.87 3.68
N THR A 158 -0.26 -0.04 4.30
CA THR A 158 -0.14 0.44 5.69
C THR A 158 0.21 -0.64 6.73
N GLY A 159 -0.35 -1.85 6.61
CA GLY A 159 -0.19 -2.92 7.59
C GLY A 159 0.47 -4.18 7.08
N SER A 160 0.90 -4.19 5.82
CA SER A 160 1.21 -5.45 5.13
C SER A 160 2.69 -5.64 4.80
N VAL A 161 3.58 -4.80 5.33
CA VAL A 161 5.02 -4.87 5.02
C VAL A 161 5.89 -4.42 6.18
N ALA A 162 7.00 -5.12 6.39
CA ALA A 162 8.16 -4.69 7.14
C ALA A 162 9.34 -4.60 6.17
N SER A 163 9.94 -3.42 6.05
CA SER A 163 10.98 -3.09 5.07
C SER A 163 11.76 -1.84 5.53
N PRO A 164 12.85 -2.02 6.30
CA PRO A 164 13.57 -0.92 6.98
C PRO A 164 14.23 0.11 6.05
N TYR A 165 14.36 -0.21 4.75
CA TYR A 165 14.91 0.70 3.75
C TYR A 165 13.84 1.23 2.80
N ARG A 166 12.56 1.08 3.15
CA ARG A 166 11.42 1.56 2.35
C ARG A 166 10.22 1.89 3.22
N GLU A 167 9.25 0.99 3.39
CA GLU A 167 7.97 1.32 4.05
C GLU A 167 8.07 1.63 5.52
N THR A 168 8.95 0.91 6.22
CA THR A 168 9.11 1.00 7.66
C THR A 168 10.42 1.68 8.03
N GLU A 169 11.04 2.41 7.11
CA GLU A 169 12.26 3.19 7.37
C GLU A 169 11.99 4.32 8.37
N ALA A 170 12.77 4.40 9.44
CA ALA A 170 12.65 5.43 10.47
C ALA A 170 11.24 5.49 11.08
N MET A 171 10.74 4.35 11.59
CA MET A 171 9.55 4.37 12.44
C MET A 171 9.84 5.21 13.68
N LYS A 172 8.84 5.97 14.16
CA LYS A 172 8.98 6.92 15.29
C LYS A 172 9.51 6.27 16.58
N ASP A 173 9.21 4.99 16.78
CA ASP A 173 9.63 4.17 17.92
C ASP A 173 10.84 3.26 17.63
N GLY A 174 11.41 3.32 16.41
CA GLY A 174 12.50 2.46 15.97
C GLY A 174 12.11 1.02 15.63
N SER A 175 10.80 0.71 15.48
CA SER A 175 10.28 -0.62 15.16
C SER A 175 10.47 -1.06 13.69
N ASP A 176 11.39 -0.43 12.96
CA ASP A 176 11.59 -0.57 11.51
C ASP A 176 11.63 -2.02 11.03
N ALA A 177 12.34 -2.88 11.76
CA ALA A 177 12.59 -4.28 11.39
C ALA A 177 11.58 -5.28 11.98
N VAL A 178 10.56 -4.82 12.73
CA VAL A 178 9.55 -5.70 13.32
C VAL A 178 8.65 -6.28 12.23
N ALA A 179 8.80 -7.58 11.97
CA ALA A 179 8.12 -8.28 10.88
C ALA A 179 6.87 -9.08 11.31
N ASP A 180 6.43 -8.96 12.56
CA ASP A 180 5.20 -9.62 13.04
C ASP A 180 3.96 -9.08 12.30
N TRP A 181 3.92 -7.78 12.01
CA TRP A 181 2.80 -7.09 11.37
C TRP A 181 2.38 -7.67 10.01
N PRO A 182 3.27 -7.84 9.01
CA PRO A 182 2.89 -8.47 7.75
C PRO A 182 2.43 -9.93 7.91
N ILE A 183 2.98 -10.68 8.89
CA ILE A 183 2.53 -12.06 9.18
C ILE A 183 1.10 -12.02 9.73
N LEU A 184 0.84 -11.15 10.71
CA LEU A 184 -0.50 -10.95 11.26
C LEU A 184 -1.49 -10.44 10.22
N ASN A 185 -1.08 -9.57 9.29
CA ASN A 185 -1.92 -9.11 8.19
C ASN A 185 -2.34 -10.29 7.30
N ALA A 186 -1.41 -11.18 6.92
CA ALA A 186 -1.74 -12.37 6.15
C ALA A 186 -2.73 -13.27 6.91
N MET A 187 -2.41 -13.61 8.17
CA MET A 187 -3.25 -14.48 9.00
C MET A 187 -4.66 -13.89 9.22
N LEU A 188 -4.75 -12.58 9.47
CA LEU A 188 -6.00 -11.88 9.68
C LEU A 188 -6.84 -11.84 8.40
N ASN A 189 -6.23 -11.65 7.23
CA ASN A 189 -6.94 -11.71 5.95
C ASN A 189 -7.46 -13.12 5.64
N VAL A 190 -6.69 -14.17 5.97
CA VAL A 190 -7.17 -15.57 5.88
C VAL A 190 -8.39 -15.76 6.78
N ALA A 191 -8.30 -15.35 8.05
CA ALA A 191 -9.39 -15.48 9.02
C ALA A 191 -10.63 -14.63 8.65
N SER A 192 -10.42 -13.49 7.99
CA SER A 192 -11.50 -12.57 7.58
C SER A 192 -12.26 -13.08 6.36
N GLY A 193 -11.64 -13.96 5.56
CA GLY A 193 -12.25 -14.61 4.40
C GLY A 193 -11.87 -13.98 3.05
N ALA A 194 -10.64 -13.48 2.90
CA ALA A 194 -10.11 -13.09 1.60
C ALA A 194 -10.14 -14.30 0.63
N THR A 195 -10.31 -14.05 -0.67
CA THR A 195 -10.36 -15.12 -1.67
C THR A 195 -9.00 -15.77 -1.84
N TRP A 196 -7.92 -15.00 -1.81
CA TRP A 196 -6.57 -15.52 -1.63
C TRP A 196 -5.69 -14.55 -0.85
N VAL A 197 -4.68 -15.12 -0.21
CA VAL A 197 -3.68 -14.41 0.61
C VAL A 197 -2.32 -14.93 0.21
N SER A 198 -1.33 -14.03 0.17
CA SER A 198 0.06 -14.34 -0.14
C SER A 198 0.98 -13.75 0.94
N PHE A 199 2.12 -14.39 1.15
CA PHE A 199 3.18 -13.87 2.01
C PHE A 199 4.52 -14.09 1.31
N HIS A 200 5.24 -13.00 1.07
CA HIS A 200 6.44 -12.97 0.24
C HIS A 200 7.62 -12.35 0.99
N HIS A 201 8.80 -12.61 0.46
CA HIS A 201 10.08 -12.10 0.96
C HIS A 201 10.84 -11.39 -0.16
N GLY A 202 11.43 -10.23 0.17
CA GLY A 202 12.37 -9.50 -0.66
C GLY A 202 11.77 -8.72 -1.83
N GLY A 203 10.45 -8.52 -1.86
CA GLY A 203 9.79 -7.73 -2.89
C GLY A 203 10.26 -6.28 -2.88
N GLY A 204 10.73 -5.84 -4.04
CA GLY A 204 11.18 -4.48 -4.36
C GLY A 204 12.54 -4.07 -3.80
N VAL A 205 12.87 -4.41 -2.55
CA VAL A 205 14.18 -4.09 -1.94
C VAL A 205 15.19 -5.25 -1.98
N GLY A 206 14.79 -6.42 -2.49
CA GLY A 206 15.66 -7.59 -2.64
C GLY A 206 15.64 -8.53 -1.43
N ILE A 207 16.18 -9.73 -1.65
CA ILE A 207 16.26 -10.82 -0.66
C ILE A 207 16.94 -10.33 0.61
N GLY A 208 16.29 -10.55 1.75
CA GLY A 208 16.78 -10.22 3.10
C GLY A 208 16.26 -8.91 3.65
N TYR A 209 15.62 -8.07 2.83
CA TYR A 209 15.31 -6.68 3.20
C TYR A 209 13.82 -6.38 3.41
N SER A 210 12.91 -7.30 3.05
CA SER A 210 11.48 -7.10 3.30
C SER A 210 10.71 -8.40 3.52
N LEU A 211 9.67 -8.33 4.36
CA LEU A 211 8.65 -9.35 4.56
C LEU A 211 7.28 -8.69 4.39
N HIS A 212 6.42 -9.26 3.54
CA HIS A 212 5.19 -8.57 3.17
C HIS A 212 4.06 -9.49 2.68
N ALA A 213 2.82 -9.08 2.94
CA ALA A 213 1.60 -9.82 2.67
C ALA A 213 0.72 -9.16 1.61
N GLY A 214 0.08 -9.99 0.81
CA GLY A 214 -0.92 -9.60 -0.18
C GLY A 214 -2.26 -10.21 0.17
N MET A 215 -3.32 -9.52 -0.19
CA MET A 215 -4.67 -10.01 -0.07
C MET A 215 -5.46 -9.62 -1.31
N VAL A 216 -6.40 -10.48 -1.67
CA VAL A 216 -7.38 -10.18 -2.71
C VAL A 216 -8.70 -10.84 -2.35
N ILE A 217 -9.80 -10.15 -2.63
CA ILE A 217 -11.16 -10.61 -2.43
C ILE A 217 -12.01 -10.32 -3.68
N VAL A 218 -12.83 -11.29 -4.08
CA VAL A 218 -13.75 -11.16 -5.21
C VAL A 218 -15.09 -10.65 -4.71
N ALA A 219 -15.64 -9.63 -5.36
CA ALA A 219 -17.02 -9.19 -5.22
C ALA A 219 -17.88 -9.84 -6.31
N ASP A 220 -18.60 -10.90 -5.96
CA ASP A 220 -19.37 -11.75 -6.90
C ASP A 220 -20.89 -11.54 -6.80
N GLY A 221 -21.34 -10.55 -6.04
CA GLY A 221 -22.75 -10.20 -5.85
C GLY A 221 -23.50 -11.06 -4.83
N LYS A 222 -22.86 -12.07 -4.22
CA LYS A 222 -23.51 -12.92 -3.21
C LYS A 222 -23.53 -12.28 -1.83
N GLU A 223 -24.55 -12.62 -1.04
CA GLU A 223 -24.70 -12.15 0.35
C GLU A 223 -23.57 -12.69 1.26
N GLU A 224 -23.13 -13.93 1.04
CA GLU A 224 -22.01 -14.51 1.79
C GLU A 224 -20.71 -13.74 1.57
N THR A 225 -20.49 -13.26 0.35
CA THR A 225 -19.33 -12.49 -0.05
C THR A 225 -19.37 -11.08 0.52
N GLN A 226 -20.57 -10.50 0.66
CA GLN A 226 -20.77 -9.20 1.29
C GLN A 226 -20.20 -9.16 2.72
N ARG A 227 -20.46 -10.19 3.54
CA ARG A 227 -19.89 -10.28 4.90
C ARG A 227 -18.38 -10.49 4.92
N LYS A 228 -17.83 -11.19 3.91
CA LYS A 228 -16.37 -11.34 3.76
C LYS A 228 -15.74 -10.01 3.37
N LEU A 229 -16.30 -9.30 2.40
CA LEU A 229 -15.85 -7.98 1.96
C LEU A 229 -15.79 -6.99 3.12
N GLU A 230 -16.87 -6.88 3.90
CA GLU A 230 -16.91 -6.00 5.07
C GLU A 230 -15.76 -6.29 6.04
N ARG A 231 -15.58 -7.56 6.44
CA ARG A 231 -14.51 -7.94 7.39
C ARG A 231 -13.13 -7.72 6.82
N VAL A 232 -12.89 -8.24 5.62
CA VAL A 232 -11.59 -8.21 4.95
C VAL A 232 -11.15 -6.77 4.69
N LEU A 233 -12.01 -5.95 4.10
CA LEU A 233 -11.70 -4.55 3.76
C LEU A 233 -11.77 -3.60 4.96
N THR A 234 -12.24 -4.06 6.13
CA THR A 234 -12.10 -3.35 7.41
C THR A 234 -10.79 -3.72 8.10
N ASN A 235 -10.47 -5.01 8.17
CA ASN A 235 -9.35 -5.54 8.94
C ASN A 235 -8.00 -5.31 8.25
N ASP A 236 -7.97 -5.36 6.92
CA ASP A 236 -6.74 -5.20 6.14
C ASP A 236 -6.10 -3.80 6.26
N PRO A 237 -6.82 -2.68 6.01
CA PRO A 237 -6.31 -1.35 6.36
C PRO A 237 -6.23 -1.16 7.88
N GLY A 238 -7.14 -1.78 8.64
CA GLY A 238 -7.27 -1.60 10.07
C GLY A 238 -6.03 -2.04 10.84
N ILE A 239 -5.43 -3.17 10.48
CA ILE A 239 -4.18 -3.62 11.11
C ILE A 239 -3.02 -2.66 10.83
N GLY A 240 -3.03 -1.97 9.69
CA GLY A 240 -2.06 -0.92 9.38
C GLY A 240 -2.22 0.31 10.26
N VAL A 241 -3.45 0.76 10.50
CA VAL A 241 -3.72 1.83 11.49
C VAL A 241 -3.27 1.38 12.88
N VAL A 242 -3.60 0.16 13.31
CA VAL A 242 -3.18 -0.40 14.62
C VAL A 242 -1.66 -0.44 14.75
N ARG A 243 -0.93 -0.85 13.70
CA ARG A 243 0.53 -0.85 13.66
C ARG A 243 1.12 0.55 13.87
N HIS A 244 0.55 1.56 13.22
CA HIS A 244 1.03 2.93 13.35
C HIS A 244 0.61 3.57 14.69
N VAL A 245 -0.51 3.15 15.28
CA VAL A 245 -0.84 3.49 16.67
C VAL A 245 0.22 2.95 17.62
N ASP A 246 0.59 1.69 17.46
CA ASP A 246 1.60 1.02 18.31
C ASP A 246 2.95 1.74 18.25
N ALA A 247 3.35 2.17 17.05
CA ALA A 247 4.55 2.97 16.83
C ALA A 247 4.43 4.46 17.27
N GLY A 248 3.29 4.87 17.82
CA GLY A 248 3.09 6.19 18.43
C GLY A 248 2.75 7.33 17.47
N TYR A 249 2.19 7.05 16.29
CA TYR A 249 1.72 8.10 15.37
C TYR A 249 0.34 8.63 15.76
N GLU A 250 0.24 9.93 16.02
CA GLU A 250 -0.98 10.60 16.47
C GLU A 250 -2.12 10.50 15.45
N ILE A 251 -1.82 10.66 14.15
CA ILE A 251 -2.78 10.51 13.05
C ILE A 251 -3.43 9.11 13.07
N ALA A 252 -2.66 8.07 13.41
CA ALA A 252 -3.17 6.72 13.51
C ALA A 252 -4.09 6.55 14.74
N VAL A 253 -3.78 7.22 15.86
CA VAL A 253 -4.64 7.23 17.06
C VAL A 253 -5.98 7.89 16.75
N GLU A 254 -5.95 9.03 16.06
CA GLU A 254 -7.16 9.74 15.62
C GLU A 254 -7.99 8.89 14.66
N THR A 255 -7.33 8.25 13.68
CA THR A 255 -7.98 7.35 12.72
C THR A 255 -8.61 6.14 13.43
N ALA A 256 -7.90 5.51 14.37
CA ALA A 256 -8.42 4.40 15.17
C ALA A 256 -9.65 4.80 15.99
N LYS A 257 -9.62 5.98 16.64
CA LYS A 257 -10.78 6.53 17.37
C LYS A 257 -11.95 6.82 16.42
N LYS A 258 -11.70 7.50 15.30
CA LYS A 258 -12.71 7.87 14.29
C LYS A 258 -13.47 6.66 13.74
N HIS A 259 -12.75 5.57 13.46
CA HIS A 259 -13.34 4.35 12.89
C HIS A 259 -13.65 3.27 13.93
N GLY A 260 -13.55 3.58 15.23
CA GLY A 260 -13.89 2.65 16.31
C GLY A 260 -13.03 1.37 16.34
N LEU A 261 -11.77 1.45 15.90
CA LEU A 261 -10.85 0.31 15.91
C LEU A 261 -10.54 -0.10 17.35
N LYS A 262 -10.56 -1.41 17.60
CA LYS A 262 -10.23 -1.96 18.92
C LYS A 262 -8.73 -2.11 19.05
N VAL A 263 -8.08 -1.17 19.74
CA VAL A 263 -6.66 -1.24 20.09
C VAL A 263 -6.53 -1.48 21.59
N PRO A 264 -6.18 -2.71 22.04
CA PRO A 264 -6.15 -3.03 23.47
C PRO A 264 -5.22 -2.15 24.31
N MET A 265 -4.11 -1.68 23.72
CA MET A 265 -3.09 -0.88 24.40
C MET A 265 -3.41 0.63 24.44
N LEU A 266 -4.34 1.11 23.61
CA LEU A 266 -4.83 2.49 23.72
C LEU A 266 -5.66 2.61 24.99
N LYS A 267 -5.12 3.31 25.99
CA LYS A 267 -5.88 3.66 27.20
C LYS A 267 -7.13 4.43 26.78
N LYS A 268 -8.31 3.95 27.18
CA LYS A 268 -9.52 4.77 27.14
C LYS A 268 -9.27 5.98 28.02
N GLU A 269 -9.46 7.18 27.50
CA GLU A 269 -9.64 8.36 28.33
C GLU A 269 -10.77 8.03 29.32
N ARG A 270 -10.42 8.01 30.61
CA ARG A 270 -11.35 7.71 31.70
C ARG A 270 -12.18 8.93 32.02
#